data_AF-A0AAW2MF84-F1
#
_entry.id   AF-A0AAW2MF84-F1
#
_cell.length_a   1.000
_cell.length_b   1.000
_cell.length_c   1.000
_cell.angle_alpha   90.00
_cell.angle_beta   90.00
_cell.angle_gamma   90.00
#
_symmetry.space_group_name_H-M   'P 1'
#
loop_
_entity.id
_entity.type
_entity.pdbx_description
1 polymer ?
#
loop_
_entity_poly.entity_id
_entity_poly.type
_entity_poly.pdbx_seq_one_letter_code
_entity_poly.pdbx_strand_id
1 'polypeptide(L)'
;MDTETRNIIEETVLEILKNSNMDETTEYKIRKSASEKLQMDLSEPTRKKFVRQVVESYLREQQAKAEEEQQPEEEEEEEEEEDNGRKTGGREYDDEGGLIICRLSDKRRVTLSEFRGKTLVSIREYYKRDGKELPSAKGISLTAEQWASFKKNVPAIEKAIKKMESR
;
A
#
# COMPACT_ATOMS: atom_id res chain seq x y z
N MET A 1 19.61 12.16 10.71
CA MET A 1 18.98 13.40 10.24
C MET A 1 18.53 14.13 11.47
N ASP A 2 18.98 15.36 11.62
CA ASP A 2 18.58 16.28 12.67
C ASP A 2 17.10 16.68 12.55
N THR A 3 16.51 17.09 13.66
CA THR A 3 15.08 17.43 13.76
C THR A 3 14.73 18.66 12.92
N GLU A 4 15.65 19.62 12.82
CA GLU A 4 15.46 20.86 12.04
C GLU A 4 15.36 20.57 10.55
N THR A 5 16.27 19.76 10.01
CA THR A 5 16.24 19.28 8.62
C THR A 5 14.97 18.47 8.32
N ARG A 6 14.50 17.67 9.29
CA ARG A 6 13.23 16.93 9.11
C ARG A 6 12.05 17.89 8.95
N ASN A 7 11.93 18.88 9.82
CA ASN A 7 10.85 19.85 9.77
C ASN A 7 10.87 20.65 8.46
N ILE A 8 12.04 21.10 8.02
CA ILE A 8 12.20 21.84 6.76
C ILE A 8 11.78 21.00 5.54
N ILE A 9 12.16 19.71 5.52
CA ILE A 9 11.75 18.78 4.46
C ILE A 9 10.24 18.56 4.49
N GLU A 10 9.67 18.34 5.67
CA GLU A 10 8.23 18.10 5.85
C GLU A 10 7.39 19.29 5.38
N GLU A 11 7.70 20.50 5.84
CA GLU A 11 7.00 21.72 5.43
C GLU A 11 7.03 21.92 3.92
N THR A 12 8.21 21.74 3.31
CA THR A 12 8.39 21.91 1.86
C THR A 12 7.60 20.88 1.06
N VAL A 13 7.60 19.62 1.51
CA VAL A 13 6.85 18.54 0.85
C VAL A 13 5.35 18.78 0.95
N LEU A 14 4.84 19.19 2.12
CA LEU A 14 3.44 19.54 2.33
C LEU A 14 3.00 20.74 1.49
N GLU A 15 3.86 21.76 1.36
CA GLU A 15 3.59 22.92 0.49
C GLU A 15 3.47 22.51 -0.98
N ILE A 16 4.35 21.62 -1.46
CA ILE A 16 4.30 21.10 -2.84
C ILE A 16 3.03 20.28 -3.04
N LEU A 17 2.66 19.44 -2.08
CA LEU A 17 1.45 18.60 -2.13
C LEU A 17 0.16 19.42 -2.16
N LYS A 18 0.09 20.54 -1.41
CA LYS A 18 -1.08 21.44 -1.41
C LYS A 18 -1.25 22.21 -2.72
N ASN A 19 -0.15 22.55 -3.38
CA ASN A 19 -0.15 23.36 -4.61
C ASN A 19 -0.17 22.52 -5.90
N SER A 20 0.00 21.20 -5.80
CA SER A 20 0.06 20.30 -6.96
C SER A 20 -1.27 19.59 -7.17
N ASN A 21 -1.56 19.26 -8.43
CA ASN A 21 -2.70 18.39 -8.76
C ASN A 21 -2.41 16.94 -8.31
N MET A 22 -3.26 16.36 -7.47
CA MET A 22 -3.03 15.06 -6.82
C MET A 22 -3.06 13.88 -7.80
N ASP A 23 -3.68 14.03 -8.97
CA ASP A 23 -3.85 12.94 -9.95
C ASP A 23 -2.60 12.68 -10.81
N GLU A 24 -1.64 13.61 -10.86
CA GLU A 24 -0.48 13.53 -11.76
C GLU A 24 0.88 13.52 -11.06
N THR A 25 0.90 13.73 -9.74
CA THR A 25 2.13 13.87 -8.96
C THR A 25 2.51 12.56 -8.26
N THR A 26 3.75 12.11 -8.50
CA THR A 26 4.31 10.91 -7.86
C THR A 26 5.30 11.29 -6.77
N GLU A 27 5.57 10.38 -5.82
CA GLU A 27 6.61 10.59 -4.78
C GLU A 27 7.93 11.05 -5.39
N TYR A 28 8.31 10.48 -6.53
CA TYR A 28 9.52 10.87 -7.25
C TYR A 28 9.50 12.34 -7.71
N LYS A 29 8.38 12.82 -8.28
CA LYS A 29 8.24 14.22 -8.71
C LYS A 29 8.28 15.16 -7.52
N ILE A 30 7.55 14.82 -6.45
CA ILE A 30 7.50 15.61 -5.21
C ILE A 30 8.88 15.70 -4.58
N ARG A 31 9.58 14.57 -4.45
CA ARG A 31 10.95 14.51 -3.92
C ARG A 31 11.94 15.30 -4.77
N LYS A 32 11.80 15.26 -6.10
CA LYS A 32 12.64 16.04 -7.03
C LYS A 32 12.40 17.54 -6.84
N SER A 33 11.14 17.98 -6.83
CA SER A 33 10.79 19.39 -6.62
C SER A 33 11.20 19.91 -5.23
N ALA A 34 11.03 19.10 -4.19
CA ALA A 34 11.49 19.44 -2.84
C ALA A 34 13.03 19.52 -2.76
N SER A 35 13.73 18.63 -3.47
CA SER A 35 15.20 18.63 -3.56
C SER A 35 15.73 19.88 -4.25
N GLU A 36 15.08 20.32 -5.33
CA GLU A 36 15.40 21.56 -6.05
C GLU A 36 15.14 22.79 -5.18
N LYS A 37 14.00 22.82 -4.46
CA LYS A 37 13.60 23.97 -3.62
C LYS A 37 14.48 24.14 -2.39
N LEU A 38 14.91 23.02 -1.77
CA LEU A 38 15.79 23.02 -0.61
C LEU A 38 17.27 23.09 -0.97
N GLN A 39 17.62 22.94 -2.25
CA GLN A 39 19.01 22.75 -2.70
C GLN A 39 19.73 21.63 -1.94
N MET A 40 18.98 20.58 -1.59
CA MET A 40 19.46 19.44 -0.79
C MET A 40 19.11 18.14 -1.51
N ASP A 41 20.05 17.19 -1.57
CA ASP A 41 19.76 15.88 -2.14
C ASP A 41 18.85 15.07 -1.21
N LEU A 42 17.64 14.78 -1.70
CA LEU A 42 16.63 13.97 -1.02
C LEU A 42 16.64 12.51 -1.52
N SER A 43 17.59 12.12 -2.38
CA SER A 43 17.73 10.77 -2.92
C SER A 43 18.38 9.79 -1.95
N GLU A 44 19.03 10.30 -0.91
CA GLU A 44 19.57 9.53 0.20
C GLU A 44 18.50 8.65 0.86
N PRO A 45 18.79 7.36 1.18
CA PRO A 45 17.78 6.41 1.67
C PRO A 45 16.97 6.92 2.86
N THR A 46 17.62 7.64 3.79
CA THR A 46 17.00 8.18 5.00
C THR A 46 16.03 9.32 4.70
N ARG A 47 16.38 10.20 3.74
CA ARG A 47 15.56 11.36 3.32
C ARG A 47 14.44 10.91 2.40
N LYS A 48 14.75 10.01 1.46
CA LYS A 48 13.78 9.36 0.58
C LYS A 48 12.68 8.66 1.36
N LYS A 49 13.04 7.88 2.40
CA LYS A 49 12.06 7.23 3.28
C LYS A 49 11.19 8.24 4.01
N PHE A 50 11.78 9.32 4.51
CA PHE A 50 11.05 10.36 5.23
C PHE A 50 10.06 11.10 4.32
N VAL A 51 10.47 11.53 3.12
CA VAL A 51 9.58 12.16 2.14
C VAL A 51 8.40 11.24 1.79
N ARG A 52 8.65 9.95 1.62
CA ARG A 52 7.58 8.97 1.38
C ARG A 52 6.56 8.93 2.54
N GLN A 53 7.04 8.89 3.79
CA GLN A 53 6.16 8.88 4.95
C GLN A 53 5.26 10.13 5.02
N VAL A 54 5.80 11.31 4.71
CA VAL A 54 5.04 12.57 4.69
C VAL A 54 3.99 12.58 3.58
N VAL A 55 4.32 12.06 2.40
CA VAL A 55 3.37 11.94 1.28
C VAL A 55 2.24 10.97 1.63
N GLU A 56 2.56 9.81 2.19
CA GLU A 56 1.56 8.81 2.61
C GLU A 56 0.63 9.33 3.69
N SER A 57 1.16 10.05 4.70
CA SER A 57 0.32 10.63 5.75
C SER A 57 -0.65 11.67 5.21
N TYR A 58 -0.19 12.52 4.28
CA TYR A 58 -1.03 13.53 3.65
C TYR A 58 -2.13 12.92 2.79
N LEU A 59 -1.83 11.91 1.97
CA LEU A 59 -2.84 11.23 1.15
C LEU A 59 -3.91 10.55 2.00
N ARG A 60 -3.51 9.94 3.14
CA ARG A 60 -4.44 9.34 4.09
C ARG A 60 -5.36 10.38 4.74
N GLU A 61 -4.83 11.53 5.11
CA GLU A 61 -5.62 12.64 5.67
C GLU A 61 -6.63 13.17 4.64
N GLN A 62 -6.23 13.28 3.37
CA GLN A 62 -7.12 13.74 2.31
C GLN A 62 -8.22 12.73 1.97
N GLN A 63 -7.95 11.43 2.06
CA GLN A 63 -8.97 10.39 1.92
C GLN A 63 -9.98 10.44 3.08
N ALA A 64 -9.51 10.56 4.33
CA ALA A 64 -10.39 10.68 5.49
C ALA A 64 -11.29 11.93 5.41
N LYS A 65 -10.75 13.08 4.99
CA LYS A 65 -11.54 14.32 4.78
C LYS A 65 -12.56 14.19 3.66
N ALA A 66 -12.22 13.49 2.58
CA ALA A 66 -13.15 13.26 1.47
C ALA A 66 -14.27 12.27 1.85
N GLU A 67 -14.00 11.34 2.76
CA GLU A 67 -14.97 10.39 3.32
C GLU A 67 -15.91 11.08 4.33
N GLU A 68 -15.42 12.04 5.13
CA GLU A 68 -16.24 12.85 6.05
C GLU A 68 -17.21 13.81 5.34
N GLU A 69 -16.90 14.31 4.14
CA GLU A 69 -17.76 15.25 3.39
C GLU A 69 -18.89 14.59 2.58
N GLN A 70 -18.98 13.25 2.52
CA GLN A 70 -19.90 12.52 1.61
C GLN A 70 -21.06 11.76 2.27
N GLN A 71 -21.34 11.87 3.57
CA GLN A 71 -22.45 11.14 4.20
C GLN A 71 -23.66 12.01 4.56
N PRO A 72 -24.88 11.71 4.08
CA PRO A 72 -26.03 11.52 4.93
C PRO A 72 -26.03 10.08 5.50
N GLU A 73 -26.39 9.97 6.78
CA GLU A 73 -26.56 8.76 7.60
C GLU A 73 -27.16 7.57 6.84
N GLU A 74 -26.47 6.43 6.84
CA GLU A 74 -27.00 5.10 7.21
C GLU A 74 -25.88 4.04 7.18
N GLU A 75 -25.68 3.38 8.33
CA GLU A 75 -24.94 2.13 8.60
C GLU A 75 -23.39 2.27 8.60
N GLU A 76 -22.70 2.58 9.71
CA GLU A 76 -22.67 1.88 11.00
C GLU A 76 -22.68 0.35 10.87
N GLU A 77 -21.70 -0.22 10.15
CA GLU A 77 -21.23 -1.61 10.33
C GLU A 77 -19.97 -1.82 9.46
N GLU A 78 -18.79 -1.42 9.95
CA GLU A 78 -17.48 -2.01 9.57
C GLU A 78 -16.29 -1.39 10.35
N GLU A 79 -16.54 -0.51 11.32
CA GLU A 79 -15.65 -0.35 12.48
C GLU A 79 -16.03 -1.40 13.54
N GLU A 80 -15.59 -2.65 13.38
CA GLU A 80 -15.34 -3.61 14.49
C GLU A 80 -14.89 -4.97 13.91
N GLU A 81 -13.66 -5.06 13.41
CA GLU A 81 -12.85 -6.30 13.57
C GLU A 81 -11.37 -5.94 13.83
N GLU A 82 -11.14 -4.99 14.75
CA GLU A 82 -9.98 -5.05 15.63
C GLU A 82 -10.39 -5.79 16.92
N ASP A 83 -10.46 -7.12 16.86
CA ASP A 83 -9.97 -8.02 17.92
C ASP A 83 -10.48 -9.44 17.66
N ASN A 84 -9.70 -10.21 16.91
CA ASN A 84 -9.68 -11.66 17.12
C ASN A 84 -8.24 -12.14 17.20
N GLY A 85 -7.58 -11.75 18.29
CA GLY A 85 -6.63 -12.59 19.01
C GLY A 85 -5.66 -13.45 18.18
N ARG A 86 -4.62 -12.83 17.61
CA ARG A 86 -3.23 -13.36 17.70
C ARG A 86 -2.17 -12.38 17.20
N LYS A 87 -1.47 -11.81 18.19
CA LYS A 87 -0.06 -11.32 18.15
C LYS A 87 0.24 -10.15 17.20
N THR A 88 0.40 -8.98 17.81
CA THR A 88 1.51 -8.02 17.57
C THR A 88 2.47 -8.40 16.43
N GLY A 89 2.23 -7.85 15.25
CA GLY A 89 3.18 -7.81 14.15
C GLY A 89 2.90 -6.53 13.38
N GLY A 90 3.87 -5.60 13.32
CA GLY A 90 3.73 -4.43 12.47
C GLY A 90 3.47 -4.83 11.02
N ARG A 91 2.86 -3.93 10.23
CA ARG A 91 2.63 -4.15 8.78
C ARG A 91 3.91 -4.67 8.12
N GLU A 92 3.85 -5.87 7.55
CA GLU A 92 4.96 -6.50 6.85
C GLU A 92 4.99 -6.01 5.41
N TYR A 93 6.16 -5.60 4.91
CA TYR A 93 6.33 -5.15 3.53
C TYR A 93 7.41 -5.99 2.85
N ASP A 94 7.31 -6.15 1.54
CA ASP A 94 8.37 -6.76 0.76
C ASP A 94 9.46 -5.79 0.32
N ASP A 95 10.52 -6.34 -0.28
CA ASP A 95 11.68 -5.59 -0.76
C ASP A 95 11.32 -4.51 -1.81
N GLU A 96 10.15 -4.64 -2.46
CA GLU A 96 9.63 -3.69 -3.46
C GLU A 96 8.66 -2.66 -2.85
N GLY A 97 8.36 -2.76 -1.55
CA GLY A 97 7.46 -1.87 -0.82
C GLY A 97 5.98 -2.26 -0.91
N GLY A 98 5.66 -3.45 -1.43
CA GLY A 98 4.30 -3.98 -1.40
C GLY A 98 3.92 -4.45 0.01
N LEU A 99 2.71 -4.14 0.45
CA LEU A 99 2.16 -4.54 1.75
C LEU A 99 1.77 -6.02 1.71
N ILE A 100 2.40 -6.85 2.54
CA ILE A 100 2.07 -8.27 2.67
C ILE A 100 0.83 -8.39 3.57
N ILE A 101 -0.27 -8.82 2.96
CA ILE A 101 -1.57 -8.99 3.66
C ILE A 101 -1.61 -10.32 4.38
N CYS A 102 -1.19 -11.39 3.69
CA CYS A 102 -1.08 -12.71 4.30
C CYS A 102 -0.08 -13.60 3.57
N ARG A 103 0.55 -14.50 4.33
CA ARG A 103 1.39 -15.58 3.78
C ARG A 103 0.53 -16.85 3.67
N LEU A 104 0.28 -17.30 2.45
CA LEU A 104 -0.46 -18.53 2.13
C LEU A 104 0.40 -19.78 2.37
N SER A 105 1.72 -19.64 2.24
CA SER A 105 2.74 -20.61 2.62
C SER A 105 4.10 -19.92 2.77
N ASP A 106 5.15 -20.66 3.12
CA ASP A 106 6.52 -20.14 3.17
C ASP A 106 6.99 -19.51 1.86
N LYS A 107 6.39 -19.91 0.74
CA LYS A 107 6.77 -19.47 -0.61
C LYS A 107 5.65 -18.72 -1.33
N ARG A 108 4.46 -18.56 -0.76
CA ARG A 108 3.33 -17.91 -1.42
C ARG A 108 2.70 -16.87 -0.51
N ARG A 109 2.44 -15.69 -1.04
CA ARG A 109 1.82 -14.60 -0.29
C ARG A 109 0.85 -13.78 -1.14
N VAL A 110 0.01 -13.05 -0.44
CA VAL A 110 -0.86 -12.01 -0.97
C VAL A 110 -0.25 -10.66 -0.62
N THR A 111 0.02 -9.84 -1.64
CA THR A 111 0.62 -8.51 -1.49
C THR A 111 -0.26 -7.46 -2.17
N LEU A 112 -0.48 -6.32 -1.52
CA LEU A 112 -0.98 -5.10 -2.16
C LEU A 112 0.19 -4.25 -2.67
N SER A 113 0.15 -3.89 -3.95
CA SER A 113 1.20 -3.07 -4.60
C SER A 113 0.57 -2.06 -5.55
N GLU A 114 1.23 -0.93 -5.77
CA GLU A 114 0.85 0.03 -6.82
C GLU A 114 1.74 -0.13 -8.04
N PHE A 115 1.15 -0.19 -9.23
CA PHE A 115 1.87 -0.12 -10.49
C PHE A 115 1.19 0.84 -11.45
N ARG A 116 1.88 1.93 -11.80
CA ARG A 116 1.39 2.98 -12.71
C ARG A 116 0.02 3.54 -12.27
N GLY A 117 -0.11 3.91 -10.98
CA GLY A 117 -1.34 4.46 -10.41
C GLY A 117 -2.48 3.45 -10.25
N LYS A 118 -2.22 2.15 -10.42
CA LYS A 118 -3.21 1.09 -10.21
C LYS A 118 -2.84 0.23 -9.02
N THR A 119 -3.79 0.10 -8.09
CA THR A 119 -3.70 -0.87 -7.00
C THR A 119 -3.88 -2.28 -7.54
N LEU A 120 -2.95 -3.16 -7.19
CA LEU A 120 -2.92 -4.56 -7.59
C LEU A 120 -2.91 -5.47 -6.35
N VAL A 121 -3.80 -6.46 -6.36
CA VAL A 121 -3.80 -7.58 -5.42
C VAL A 121 -3.01 -8.73 -6.05
N SER A 122 -1.79 -8.97 -5.57
CA SER A 122 -0.89 -9.98 -6.11
C SER A 122 -0.91 -11.25 -5.28
N ILE A 123 -1.28 -12.39 -5.88
CA ILE A 123 -1.17 -13.72 -5.28
C ILE A 123 -0.04 -14.44 -6.01
N ARG A 124 1.14 -14.54 -5.38
CA ARG A 124 2.38 -14.94 -6.08
C ARG A 124 3.28 -15.86 -5.28
N GLU A 125 3.94 -16.77 -6.00
CA GLU A 125 5.02 -17.62 -5.48
C GLU A 125 6.37 -16.90 -5.57
N TYR A 126 7.16 -16.96 -4.51
CA TYR A 126 8.47 -16.37 -4.37
C TYR A 126 9.53 -17.46 -4.16
N TYR A 127 10.75 -17.19 -4.62
CA TYR A 127 11.92 -18.04 -4.38
C TYR A 127 13.00 -17.23 -3.68
N LYS A 128 13.87 -17.93 -2.94
CA LYS A 128 15.00 -17.31 -2.25
C LYS A 128 16.25 -17.40 -3.11
N ARG A 129 16.93 -16.27 -3.31
CA ARG A 129 18.23 -16.19 -3.96
C ARG A 129 19.06 -15.13 -3.25
N ASP A 130 20.27 -15.49 -2.82
CA ASP A 130 21.19 -14.59 -2.12
C ASP A 130 20.56 -13.90 -0.89
N GLY A 131 19.72 -14.64 -0.16
CA GLY A 131 19.01 -14.14 1.03
C GLY A 131 17.78 -13.26 0.75
N LYS A 132 17.49 -12.95 -0.52
CA LYS A 132 16.33 -12.13 -0.93
C LYS A 132 15.17 -13.00 -1.43
N GLU A 133 13.94 -12.54 -1.20
CA GLU A 133 12.73 -13.16 -1.72
C GLU A 133 12.34 -12.51 -3.04
N LEU A 134 12.45 -13.23 -4.15
CA LEU A 134 12.15 -12.73 -5.49
C LEU A 134 10.88 -13.35 -6.06
N PRO A 135 10.04 -12.58 -6.77
CA PRO A 135 8.83 -13.10 -7.38
C PRO A 135 9.17 -14.10 -8.49
N SER A 136 8.44 -15.21 -8.53
CA SER A 136 8.48 -16.15 -9.65
C SER A 136 7.42 -15.80 -10.70
N ALA A 137 7.51 -16.45 -11.87
CA ALA A 137 6.47 -16.37 -12.90
C ALA A 137 5.11 -16.95 -12.44
N LYS A 138 5.09 -17.80 -11.41
CA LYS A 138 3.87 -18.42 -10.90
C LYS A 138 3.13 -17.46 -9.97
N GLY A 139 2.02 -16.92 -10.47
CA GLY A 139 1.15 -16.03 -9.73
C GLY A 139 0.40 -15.09 -10.65
N ILE A 140 -0.55 -14.36 -10.08
CA ILE A 140 -1.37 -13.38 -10.78
C ILE A 140 -1.44 -12.09 -9.97
N SER A 141 -1.51 -10.96 -10.67
CA SER A 141 -1.78 -9.66 -10.09
C SER A 141 -3.13 -9.19 -10.64
N LEU A 142 -4.09 -9.01 -9.74
CA LEU A 142 -5.46 -8.63 -10.07
C LEU A 142 -5.62 -7.13 -9.87
N THR A 143 -6.30 -6.46 -10.79
CA THR A 143 -6.79 -5.09 -10.56
C THR A 143 -7.88 -5.10 -9.47
N ALA A 144 -8.19 -3.92 -8.92
CA ALA A 144 -9.30 -3.77 -7.97
C ALA A 144 -10.64 -4.32 -8.53
N GLU A 145 -10.93 -4.07 -9.80
CA GLU A 145 -12.12 -4.59 -10.49
C GLU A 145 -12.12 -6.12 -10.57
N GLN A 146 -10.99 -6.72 -10.94
CA GLN A 146 -10.85 -8.18 -11.02
C GLN A 146 -10.97 -8.82 -9.62
N TRP A 147 -10.42 -8.17 -8.59
CA TRP A 147 -10.56 -8.59 -7.20
C TRP A 147 -12.01 -8.54 -6.74
N ALA A 148 -12.75 -7.46 -7.04
CA ALA A 148 -14.17 -7.35 -6.70
C ALA A 148 -14.99 -8.48 -7.35
N SER A 149 -14.72 -8.78 -8.63
CA SER A 149 -15.35 -9.90 -9.34
C SER A 149 -14.99 -11.24 -8.70
N PHE A 150 -13.72 -11.46 -8.34
CA PHE A 150 -13.29 -12.67 -7.64
C PHE A 150 -14.01 -12.83 -6.29
N LYS A 151 -14.01 -11.78 -5.45
CA LYS A 151 -14.68 -11.76 -4.15
C LYS A 151 -16.16 -12.14 -4.25
N LYS A 152 -16.89 -11.58 -5.21
CA LYS A 152 -18.31 -11.91 -5.45
C LYS A 152 -18.55 -13.40 -5.72
N ASN A 153 -17.56 -14.10 -6.26
CA ASN A 153 -17.65 -15.50 -6.61
C ASN A 153 -17.05 -16.46 -5.56
N VAL A 154 -16.44 -15.95 -4.48
CA VAL A 154 -15.85 -16.78 -3.41
C VAL A 154 -16.85 -17.80 -2.84
N PRO A 155 -18.11 -17.46 -2.52
CA PRO A 155 -19.06 -18.46 -2.01
C PRO A 155 -19.33 -19.62 -2.98
N ALA A 156 -19.36 -19.34 -4.29
CA ALA A 156 -19.53 -20.37 -5.31
C ALA A 156 -18.27 -21.25 -5.42
N ILE A 157 -17.08 -20.66 -5.30
CA ILE A 157 -15.80 -21.37 -5.26
C ILE A 157 -15.74 -22.30 -4.04
N GLU A 158 -16.09 -21.82 -2.85
CA GLU A 158 -16.10 -22.62 -1.62
C GLU A 158 -17.05 -23.81 -1.71
N LYS A 159 -18.26 -23.60 -2.25
CA LYS A 159 -19.22 -24.68 -2.50
C LYS A 159 -18.65 -25.72 -3.47
N ALA A 160 -17.95 -25.29 -4.51
CA ALA A 160 -17.30 -26.18 -5.47
C ALA A 160 -16.15 -26.98 -4.83
N ILE A 161 -15.31 -26.35 -4.00
CA ILE A 161 -14.21 -27.00 -3.26
C ILE A 161 -14.78 -28.11 -2.36
N LYS A 162 -15.77 -27.80 -1.51
CA LYS A 162 -16.41 -28.78 -0.62
C LYS A 162 -16.95 -30.00 -1.35
N LYS A 163 -17.46 -29.82 -2.57
CA LYS A 163 -17.96 -30.91 -3.43
C LYS A 163 -16.84 -31.74 -4.05
N MET A 164 -15.67 -31.16 -4.29
CA MET A 164 -14.51 -31.89 -4.82
C MET A 164 -13.76 -32.66 -3.74
N GLU A 165 -13.66 -32.11 -2.51
CA GLU A 165 -12.97 -32.74 -1.39
C GLU A 165 -13.78 -33.85 -0.71
N SER A 166 -15.11 -33.88 -0.90
CA SER A 166 -15.97 -34.96 -0.40
C SER A 166 -16.02 -36.21 -1.29
N ARG A 167 -15.19 -36.26 -2.35
CA ARG A 167 -15.03 -37.42 -3.24
C ARG A 167 -13.81 -38.23 -2.84
#